data_AF-N9XQK4-F1
#
_entry.id   AF-N9XQK4-F1
#
_cell.length_a   1.000
_cell.length_b   1.000
_cell.length_c   1.000
_cell.angle_alpha   90.00
_cell.angle_beta   90.00
_cell.angle_gamma   90.00
#
_symmetry.space_group_name_H-M   'P 1'
#
loop_
_entity.id
_entity.type
_entity.pdbx_description
1 polymer ?
#
loop_
_entity_poly.entity_id
_entity_poly.type
_entity_poly.pdbx_seq_one_letter_code
_entity_poly.pdbx_strand_id
1 'polypeptide(L)'
;MNEEFKKFVRDYIERCDEVLRKSDIRKAEELQELIINTFGEFIPNITSTLDNYEYSFGESRQVDFLGDINKLKEKLRLLSITGVGYSIKDKRLNSVVNVTNNNDNGINNSGNSTNNNTNTINNTIDIKAELYKIREKIEDDEILDDNSKEEIQSKLNEIETVMDENPSNNEKWKKLKSVITWTTTKGYKIGEMIMPLLIKVLFPGQ
;
A
#
# COMPACT_ATOMS: atom_id res chain seq x y z
N MET A 1 -13.60 -4.54 -0.38
CA MET A 1 -12.44 -4.00 -1.12
C MET A 1 -12.86 -3.56 -2.52
N ASN A 2 -12.57 -2.32 -2.91
CA ASN A 2 -12.87 -1.75 -4.24
C ASN A 2 -12.08 -2.48 -5.35
N GLU A 3 -12.69 -2.70 -6.52
CA GLU A 3 -12.04 -3.32 -7.69
C GLU A 3 -10.79 -2.57 -8.17
N GLU A 4 -10.76 -1.24 -8.06
CA GLU A 4 -9.57 -0.45 -8.40
C GLU A 4 -8.42 -0.73 -7.42
N PHE A 5 -8.70 -0.87 -6.13
CA PHE A 5 -7.68 -1.24 -5.15
C PHE A 5 -7.17 -2.66 -5.40
N LYS A 6 -8.05 -3.62 -5.71
CA LYS A 6 -7.63 -4.98 -6.10
C LYS A 6 -6.73 -4.97 -7.33
N LYS A 7 -7.04 -4.13 -8.32
CA LYS A 7 -6.21 -3.97 -9.51
C LYS A 7 -4.84 -3.39 -9.16
N PHE A 8 -4.80 -2.41 -8.28
CA PHE A 8 -3.56 -1.82 -7.79
C PHE A 8 -2.69 -2.85 -7.03
N VAL A 9 -3.29 -3.66 -6.16
CA VAL A 9 -2.57 -4.74 -5.46
C VAL A 9 -2.03 -5.78 -6.46
N ARG A 10 -2.82 -6.14 -7.50
CA ARG A 10 -2.38 -7.07 -8.54
C ARG A 10 -1.17 -6.56 -9.33
N ASP A 11 -1.12 -5.27 -9.64
CA ASP A 11 0.05 -4.66 -10.29
C ASP A 11 1.34 -4.88 -9.47
N TYR A 12 1.26 -4.72 -8.15
CA TYR A 12 2.40 -5.00 -7.26
C TYR A 12 2.77 -6.48 -7.18
N ILE A 13 1.80 -7.39 -7.26
CA ILE A 13 2.06 -8.84 -7.35
C ILE A 13 2.82 -9.15 -8.64
N GLU A 14 2.42 -8.57 -9.76
CA GLU A 14 3.10 -8.74 -11.05
C GLU A 14 4.55 -8.21 -11.01
N ARG A 15 4.77 -7.07 -10.35
CA ARG A 15 6.12 -6.53 -10.11
C ARG A 15 6.98 -7.45 -9.25
N CYS A 16 6.41 -8.09 -8.24
CA CYS A 16 7.11 -9.11 -7.44
C CYS A 16 7.53 -10.29 -8.32
N ASP A 17 6.61 -10.82 -9.14
CA ASP A 17 6.90 -11.93 -10.05
C ASP A 17 8.00 -11.56 -11.07
N GLU A 18 8.00 -10.32 -11.57
CA GLU A 18 9.05 -9.84 -12.48
C GLU A 18 10.44 -9.81 -11.81
N VAL A 19 10.53 -9.24 -10.60
CA VAL A 19 11.79 -9.15 -9.84
C VAL A 19 12.31 -10.56 -9.50
N LEU A 20 11.45 -11.45 -9.03
CA LEU A 20 11.80 -12.85 -8.73
C LEU A 20 12.31 -13.58 -9.96
N ARG A 21 11.61 -13.44 -11.10
CA ARG A 21 11.98 -14.06 -12.38
C ARG A 21 13.34 -13.56 -12.88
N LYS A 22 13.65 -12.28 -12.68
CA LYS A 22 14.93 -11.67 -13.06
C LYS A 22 16.04 -11.91 -12.03
N SER A 23 15.69 -12.34 -10.82
CA SER A 23 16.60 -12.47 -9.69
C SER A 23 17.39 -11.17 -9.42
N ASP A 24 16.71 -10.03 -9.59
CA ASP A 24 17.32 -8.69 -9.47
C ASP A 24 17.28 -8.24 -8.00
N ILE A 25 18.37 -8.50 -7.27
CA ILE A 25 18.46 -8.26 -5.83
C ILE A 25 18.26 -6.78 -5.48
N ARG A 26 18.82 -5.86 -6.28
CA ARG A 26 18.69 -4.42 -6.00
C ARG A 26 17.25 -3.97 -6.16
N LYS A 27 16.57 -4.44 -7.21
CA LYS A 27 15.14 -4.15 -7.38
C LYS A 27 14.28 -4.85 -6.34
N ALA A 28 14.72 -5.99 -5.80
CA ALA A 28 14.02 -6.65 -4.70
C ALA A 28 14.06 -5.81 -3.43
N GLU A 29 15.22 -5.26 -3.08
CA GLU A 29 15.35 -4.32 -1.96
C GLU A 29 14.48 -3.06 -2.17
N GLU A 30 14.60 -2.40 -3.33
CA GLU A 30 13.79 -1.22 -3.66
C GLU A 30 12.28 -1.52 -3.64
N LEU A 31 11.86 -2.67 -4.17
CA LEU A 31 10.44 -3.03 -4.21
C LEU A 31 9.90 -3.42 -2.82
N GLN A 32 10.73 -4.03 -1.96
CA GLN A 32 10.36 -4.39 -0.59
C GLN A 32 9.95 -3.14 0.19
N GLU A 33 10.81 -2.13 0.24
CA GLU A 33 10.55 -0.89 0.98
C GLU A 33 9.34 -0.15 0.40
N LEU A 34 9.22 -0.09 -0.93
CA LEU A 34 8.06 0.52 -1.57
C LEU A 34 6.75 -0.18 -1.20
N ILE A 35 6.73 -1.53 -1.15
CA ILE A 35 5.56 -2.30 -0.72
C ILE A 35 5.23 -2.01 0.75
N ILE A 36 6.23 -2.00 1.63
CA ILE A 36 6.06 -1.74 3.06
C ILE A 36 5.42 -0.36 3.28
N ASN A 37 5.98 0.67 2.65
CA ASN A 37 5.50 2.05 2.77
C ASN A 37 4.12 2.24 2.15
N THR A 38 3.84 1.55 1.03
CA THR A 38 2.55 1.70 0.32
C THR A 38 1.42 0.92 0.99
N PHE A 39 1.71 -0.29 1.52
CA PHE A 39 0.69 -1.22 1.99
C PHE A 39 0.68 -1.48 3.50
N GLY A 40 1.62 -0.92 4.26
CA GLY A 40 1.77 -1.19 5.68
C GLY A 40 0.53 -0.88 6.53
N GLU A 41 -0.24 0.14 6.15
CA GLU A 41 -1.51 0.47 6.82
C GLU A 41 -2.61 -0.58 6.54
N PHE A 42 -2.54 -1.27 5.40
CA PHE A 42 -3.57 -2.23 4.97
C PHE A 42 -3.23 -3.69 5.34
N ILE A 43 -1.95 -3.98 5.58
CA ILE A 43 -1.43 -5.31 5.90
C ILE A 43 -0.83 -5.29 7.31
N PRO A 44 -1.57 -5.79 8.32
CA PRO A 44 -1.05 -5.88 9.68
C PRO A 44 0.26 -6.67 9.73
N ASN A 45 1.26 -6.12 10.44
CA ASN A 45 2.59 -6.73 10.56
C ASN A 45 3.22 -7.05 9.20
N ILE A 46 3.13 -6.14 8.22
CA ILE A 46 3.70 -6.37 6.88
C ILE A 46 5.20 -6.74 6.92
N THR A 47 5.94 -6.21 7.90
CA THR A 47 7.36 -6.45 8.12
C THR A 47 7.69 -7.72 8.90
N SER A 48 6.70 -8.41 9.48
CA SER A 48 6.97 -9.65 10.21
C SER A 48 7.55 -10.70 9.26
N THR A 49 8.48 -11.49 9.80
CA THR A 49 9.22 -12.55 9.10
C THR A 49 10.09 -12.08 7.93
N LEU A 50 10.25 -10.77 7.72
CA LEU A 50 11.22 -10.24 6.77
C LEU A 50 12.59 -10.20 7.44
N ASP A 51 13.63 -10.59 6.70
CA ASP A 51 14.96 -10.82 7.25
C ASP A 51 15.54 -9.55 7.86
N ASN A 52 15.31 -8.39 7.22
CA ASN A 52 15.76 -7.07 7.70
C ASN A 52 15.05 -6.55 8.94
N TYR A 53 13.87 -7.09 9.23
CA TYR A 53 13.00 -6.62 10.32
C TYR A 53 12.93 -7.63 11.46
N GLU A 54 13.51 -8.82 11.29
CA GLU A 54 13.63 -9.84 12.31
C GLU A 54 14.91 -9.64 13.12
N TYR A 55 14.73 -9.12 14.34
CA TYR A 55 15.83 -8.85 15.26
C TYR A 55 16.60 -10.14 15.61
N SER A 56 17.82 -10.25 15.08
CA SER A 56 18.71 -11.37 15.37
C SER A 56 19.87 -10.91 16.27
N PHE A 57 19.87 -11.38 17.52
CA PHE A 57 21.04 -11.24 18.40
C PHE A 57 22.23 -11.99 17.79
N GLY A 58 23.28 -11.26 17.39
CA GLY A 58 24.65 -11.79 17.36
C GLY A 58 25.19 -12.35 16.04
N GLU A 59 24.45 -12.36 14.93
CA GLU A 59 24.98 -12.77 13.63
C GLU A 59 24.62 -11.76 12.53
N SER A 60 25.63 -11.31 11.77
CA SER A 60 25.43 -10.55 10.54
C SER A 60 24.88 -11.48 9.46
N ARG A 61 23.58 -11.77 9.51
CA ARG A 61 22.91 -12.52 8.45
C ARG A 61 22.80 -11.66 7.21
N GLN A 62 23.19 -12.22 6.07
CA GLN A 62 22.91 -11.61 4.78
C GLN A 62 21.39 -11.64 4.56
N VAL A 63 20.86 -10.52 4.11
CA VAL A 63 19.43 -10.31 3.86
C VAL A 63 19.02 -11.05 2.59
N ASP A 64 18.04 -11.94 2.65
CA ASP A 64 17.44 -12.55 1.47
C ASP A 64 16.27 -11.71 0.94
N PHE A 65 16.60 -10.62 0.25
CA PHE A 65 15.59 -9.75 -0.38
C PHE A 65 14.69 -10.48 -1.38
N LEU A 66 15.20 -11.50 -2.07
CA LEU A 66 14.37 -12.27 -3.02
C LEU A 66 13.36 -13.15 -2.27
N GLY A 67 13.80 -13.81 -1.20
CA GLY A 67 12.93 -14.51 -0.27
C GLY A 67 11.87 -13.59 0.33
N ASP A 68 12.27 -12.41 0.79
CA ASP A 68 11.38 -11.40 1.36
C ASP A 68 10.35 -10.87 0.35
N ILE A 69 10.74 -10.63 -0.91
CA ILE A 69 9.79 -10.30 -1.97
C ILE A 69 8.76 -11.41 -2.19
N ASN A 70 9.17 -12.68 -2.09
CA ASN A 70 8.21 -13.78 -2.19
C ASN A 70 7.24 -13.78 -1.00
N LYS A 71 7.71 -13.51 0.23
CA LYS A 71 6.84 -13.38 1.42
C LYS A 71 5.85 -12.22 1.26
N LEU A 72 6.33 -11.04 0.82
CA LEU A 72 5.50 -9.87 0.56
C LEU A 72 4.45 -10.11 -0.54
N LYS A 73 4.82 -10.80 -1.61
CA LYS A 73 3.89 -11.21 -2.66
C LYS A 73 2.71 -12.02 -2.11
N GLU A 74 2.97 -12.98 -1.22
CA GLU A 74 1.89 -13.76 -0.60
C GLU A 74 1.02 -12.91 0.33
N LYS A 75 1.61 -11.96 1.07
CA LYS A 75 0.84 -10.98 1.86
C LYS A 75 -0.07 -10.10 0.97
N LEU A 76 0.43 -9.65 -0.18
CA LEU A 76 -0.36 -8.91 -1.18
C LEU A 76 -1.47 -9.77 -1.80
N ARG A 77 -1.19 -11.05 -2.09
CA ARG A 77 -2.22 -12.00 -2.58
C ARG A 77 -3.32 -12.16 -1.55
N LEU A 78 -2.96 -12.36 -0.28
CA LEU A 78 -3.92 -12.46 0.81
C LEU A 78 -4.78 -11.20 0.92
N LEU A 79 -4.16 -10.01 0.88
CA LEU A 79 -4.85 -8.73 0.84
C LEU A 79 -5.86 -8.68 -0.33
N SER A 80 -5.45 -9.06 -1.53
CA SER A 80 -6.32 -9.04 -2.73
C SER A 80 -7.56 -9.94 -2.63
N ILE A 81 -7.48 -11.02 -1.85
CA ILE A 81 -8.56 -12.00 -1.64
C ILE A 81 -9.44 -11.59 -0.46
N THR A 82 -8.85 -11.20 0.65
CA THR A 82 -9.54 -11.08 1.95
C THR A 82 -10.05 -9.69 2.27
N GLY A 83 -9.48 -8.64 1.68
CA GLY A 83 -9.75 -7.27 2.14
C GLY A 83 -8.70 -6.77 3.13
N VAL A 84 -8.86 -5.51 3.55
CA VAL A 84 -8.00 -4.88 4.55
C VAL A 84 -8.34 -5.39 5.95
N GLY A 85 -7.34 -5.44 6.83
CA GLY A 85 -7.55 -5.73 8.25
C GLY A 85 -7.90 -7.18 8.55
N TYR A 86 -7.52 -8.11 7.67
CA TYR A 86 -7.70 -9.54 7.92
C TYR A 86 -7.00 -9.95 9.22
N SER A 87 -7.79 -10.38 10.21
CA SER A 87 -7.27 -11.08 11.38
C SER A 87 -6.85 -12.49 10.95
N ILE A 88 -5.65 -12.92 11.31
CA ILE A 88 -5.19 -14.33 11.23
C ILE A 88 -5.95 -15.22 12.23
N LYS A 89 -7.28 -15.07 12.30
CA LYS A 89 -8.21 -15.98 12.96
C LYS A 89 -9.05 -16.75 11.94
N ASP A 90 -9.05 -16.32 10.68
CA ASP A 90 -9.66 -17.07 9.60
C ASP A 90 -8.80 -18.29 9.29
N LYS A 91 -9.25 -19.43 9.83
CA LYS A 91 -8.71 -20.79 9.65
C LYS A 91 -8.60 -21.26 8.18
N ARG A 92 -8.78 -20.38 7.19
CA ARG A 92 -8.87 -20.73 5.77
C ARG A 92 -7.53 -20.96 5.08
N LEU A 93 -6.39 -20.62 5.71
CA LEU A 93 -5.07 -20.98 5.18
C LEU A 93 -4.54 -22.35 5.68
N ASN A 94 -5.14 -22.93 6.71
CA ASN A 94 -4.78 -24.28 7.20
C ASN A 94 -5.59 -25.42 6.55
N SER A 95 -6.43 -25.14 5.55
CA SER A 95 -7.34 -26.13 4.95
C SER A 95 -6.76 -26.82 3.71
N VAL A 96 -5.49 -27.25 3.78
CA VAL A 96 -5.06 -28.50 3.11
C VAL A 96 -4.77 -29.55 4.19
N VAL A 97 -5.66 -29.66 5.17
CA VAL A 97 -5.72 -30.80 6.10
C VAL A 97 -7.19 -31.05 6.45
N ASN A 98 -7.66 -32.26 6.13
CA ASN A 98 -9.01 -32.78 6.32
C ASN A 98 -9.59 -32.49 7.73
N VAL A 99 -10.88 -32.09 7.82
CA VAL A 99 -11.92 -32.69 8.70
C VAL A 99 -13.29 -32.13 8.27
N THR A 100 -14.17 -33.00 7.78
CA THR A 100 -15.62 -32.81 7.63
C THR A 100 -16.25 -32.68 9.01
N ASN A 101 -17.09 -31.66 9.26
CA ASN A 101 -18.13 -31.71 10.30
C ASN A 101 -19.29 -30.77 9.96
N ASN A 102 -20.48 -31.35 9.90
CA ASN A 102 -21.76 -30.70 9.67
C ASN A 102 -22.27 -30.02 10.94
N ASN A 103 -22.99 -28.90 10.79
CA ASN A 103 -24.29 -28.57 11.41
C ASN A 103 -24.47 -27.09 11.82
N ASP A 104 -25.68 -26.63 11.51
CA ASP A 104 -26.54 -25.64 12.19
C ASP A 104 -26.53 -24.14 11.84
N ASN A 105 -27.53 -23.79 11.02
CA ASN A 105 -28.68 -22.92 11.33
C ASN A 105 -28.48 -21.61 12.12
N GLY A 106 -28.78 -20.50 11.43
CA GLY A 106 -29.66 -19.45 11.92
C GLY A 106 -29.01 -18.24 12.60
N ILE A 107 -29.22 -17.06 12.02
CA ILE A 107 -29.99 -15.94 12.61
C ILE A 107 -29.71 -14.65 11.80
N ASN A 108 -30.79 -14.11 11.23
CA ASN A 108 -30.86 -12.76 10.70
C ASN A 108 -30.72 -11.75 11.85
N ASN A 109 -29.90 -10.72 11.72
CA ASN A 109 -30.21 -9.47 12.40
C ASN A 109 -29.87 -8.23 11.56
N SER A 110 -30.93 -7.48 11.30
CA SER A 110 -30.96 -6.16 10.71
C SER A 110 -30.35 -5.17 11.71
N GLY A 111 -29.31 -4.46 11.29
CA GLY A 111 -28.71 -3.38 12.06
C GLY A 111 -28.35 -2.23 11.13
N ASN A 112 -29.29 -1.29 10.94
CA ASN A 112 -29.01 0.00 10.33
C ASN A 112 -28.00 0.74 11.21
N SER A 113 -26.72 0.74 10.82
CA SER A 113 -25.68 1.55 11.45
C SER A 113 -25.45 2.80 10.62
N THR A 114 -26.13 3.88 10.96
CA THR A 114 -25.81 5.24 10.52
C THR A 114 -24.53 5.70 11.20
N ASN A 115 -23.40 5.55 10.52
CA ASN A 115 -22.09 6.00 10.99
C ASN A 115 -21.73 7.32 10.27
N ASN A 116 -22.07 8.46 10.88
CA ASN A 116 -21.89 9.78 10.27
C ASN A 116 -20.58 10.47 10.72
N ASN A 117 -19.68 10.65 9.75
CA ASN A 117 -18.84 11.82 9.45
C ASN A 117 -17.72 12.34 10.40
N THR A 118 -17.42 11.73 11.55
CA THR A 118 -16.27 12.17 12.38
C THR A 118 -14.92 11.58 11.93
N ASN A 119 -14.89 10.36 11.37
CA ASN A 119 -13.64 9.74 10.88
C ASN A 119 -13.11 10.36 9.58
N THR A 120 -14.00 10.86 8.71
CA THR A 120 -13.61 11.40 7.39
C THR A 120 -12.80 12.69 7.51
N ILE A 121 -13.19 13.59 8.42
CA ILE A 121 -12.51 14.89 8.61
C ILE A 121 -11.10 14.69 9.18
N ASN A 122 -10.94 13.79 10.14
CA ASN A 122 -9.63 13.49 10.74
C ASN A 122 -8.65 12.91 9.71
N ASN A 123 -9.11 12.00 8.85
CA ASN A 123 -8.28 11.42 7.79
C ASN A 123 -7.82 12.47 6.76
N THR A 124 -8.70 13.40 6.36
CA THR A 124 -8.31 14.46 5.41
C THR A 124 -7.25 15.40 5.98
N ILE A 125 -7.33 15.75 7.27
CA ILE A 125 -6.34 16.59 7.95
C ILE A 125 -4.98 15.89 8.00
N ASP A 126 -4.96 14.60 8.34
CA ASP A 126 -3.72 13.81 8.43
C ASP A 126 -3.03 13.68 7.06
N ILE A 127 -3.81 13.40 5.99
CA ILE A 127 -3.27 13.32 4.63
C ILE A 127 -2.69 14.67 4.16
N LYS A 128 -3.32 15.81 4.50
CA LYS A 128 -2.76 17.13 4.18
C LYS A 128 -1.45 17.40 4.92
N ALA A 129 -1.36 17.01 6.19
CA ALA A 129 -0.12 17.15 6.95
C ALA A 129 1.02 16.31 6.32
N GLU A 130 0.73 15.10 5.86
CA GLU A 130 1.69 14.26 5.14
C GLU A 130 2.11 14.88 3.79
N LEU A 131 1.15 15.43 3.04
CA LEU A 131 1.43 16.16 1.79
C LEU A 131 2.41 17.32 2.03
N TYR A 132 2.21 18.13 3.07
CA TYR A 132 3.13 19.23 3.39
C TYR A 132 4.51 18.75 3.81
N LYS A 133 4.62 17.67 4.59
CA LYS A 133 5.91 17.05 4.93
C LYS A 133 6.66 16.56 3.68
N ILE A 134 5.95 16.00 2.71
CA ILE A 134 6.56 15.57 1.44
C ILE A 134 7.08 16.80 0.68
N ARG A 135 6.33 17.90 0.62
CA ARG A 135 6.79 19.15 -0.02
C ARG A 135 8.07 19.69 0.62
N GLU A 136 8.13 19.73 1.94
CA GLU A 136 9.31 20.16 2.71
C GLU A 136 10.51 19.27 2.37
N LYS A 137 10.33 17.94 2.40
CA LYS A 137 11.38 16.98 2.05
C LYS A 137 11.93 17.17 0.63
N ILE A 138 11.08 17.54 -0.34
CA ILE A 138 11.51 17.78 -1.73
C ILE A 138 12.29 19.07 -1.86
N GLU A 139 11.85 20.12 -1.16
CA GLU A 139 12.53 21.42 -1.18
C GLU A 139 13.95 21.29 -0.61
N ASP A 140 14.07 20.59 0.51
CA ASP A 140 15.34 20.33 1.21
C ASP A 140 16.23 19.29 0.51
N ASP A 141 15.75 18.64 -0.56
CA ASP A 141 16.51 17.60 -1.25
C ASP A 141 17.60 18.21 -2.15
N GLU A 142 18.84 18.18 -1.72
CA GLU A 142 19.98 18.70 -2.50
C GLU A 142 20.35 17.84 -3.72
N ILE A 143 19.81 16.62 -3.83
CA ILE A 143 20.12 15.69 -4.93
C ILE A 143 19.20 15.93 -6.13
N LEU A 144 17.99 16.43 -5.91
CA LEU A 144 17.03 16.75 -6.97
C LEU A 144 17.36 18.09 -7.61
N ASP A 145 17.35 18.13 -8.95
CA ASP A 145 17.44 19.38 -9.70
C ASP A 145 16.12 20.16 -9.65
N ASP A 146 16.19 21.47 -9.92
CA ASP A 146 15.05 22.39 -9.83
C ASP A 146 13.88 21.95 -10.71
N ASN A 147 14.13 21.44 -11.93
CA ASN A 147 13.04 20.99 -12.80
C ASN A 147 12.34 19.76 -12.23
N SER A 148 13.11 18.82 -11.66
CA SER A 148 12.55 17.64 -10.97
C SER A 148 11.73 18.07 -9.76
N LYS A 149 12.21 19.03 -8.96
CA LYS A 149 11.45 19.58 -7.82
C LYS A 149 10.14 20.21 -8.27
N GLU A 150 10.17 21.06 -9.29
CA GLU A 150 8.97 21.69 -9.87
C GLU A 150 7.98 20.65 -10.41
N GLU A 151 8.46 19.61 -11.11
CA GLU A 151 7.61 18.54 -11.63
C GLU A 151 6.92 17.79 -10.49
N ILE A 152 7.65 17.45 -9.41
CA ILE A 152 7.07 16.78 -8.25
C ILE A 152 6.05 17.69 -7.55
N GLN A 153 6.39 18.96 -7.32
CA GLN A 153 5.49 19.93 -6.69
C GLN A 153 4.19 20.10 -7.49
N SER A 154 4.29 20.10 -8.83
CA SER A 154 3.14 20.10 -9.72
C SER A 154 2.23 18.87 -9.50
N LYS A 155 2.82 17.67 -9.37
CA LYS A 155 2.05 16.45 -9.05
C LYS A 155 1.41 16.48 -7.67
N LEU A 156 2.07 17.07 -6.67
CA LEU A 156 1.47 17.28 -5.35
C LEU A 156 0.32 18.29 -5.39
N ASN A 157 0.42 19.34 -6.21
CA ASN A 157 -0.68 20.29 -6.43
C ASN A 157 -1.90 19.61 -7.07
N GLU A 158 -1.68 18.71 -8.04
CA GLU A 158 -2.76 17.90 -8.63
C GLU A 158 -3.46 17.03 -7.57
N ILE A 159 -2.69 16.40 -6.68
CA ILE A 159 -3.22 15.59 -5.56
C ILE A 159 -4.04 16.48 -4.61
N GLU A 160 -3.50 17.61 -4.16
CA GLU A 160 -4.17 18.54 -3.25
C GLU A 160 -5.47 19.09 -3.85
N THR A 161 -5.45 19.45 -5.13
CA THR A 161 -6.65 19.93 -5.84
C THR A 161 -7.76 18.87 -5.82
N VAL A 162 -7.43 17.60 -6.13
CA VAL A 162 -8.40 16.51 -6.09
C VAL A 162 -8.90 16.24 -4.67
N MET A 163 -8.05 16.42 -3.65
CA MET A 163 -8.47 16.30 -2.25
C MET A 163 -9.47 17.39 -1.87
N ASP A 164 -9.22 18.64 -2.26
CA ASP A 164 -10.05 19.80 -1.93
C ASP A 164 -11.40 19.80 -2.63
N GLU A 165 -11.44 19.33 -3.88
CA GLU A 165 -12.69 19.09 -4.60
C GLU A 165 -13.56 17.99 -3.96
N ASN A 166 -12.93 17.10 -3.18
CA ASN A 166 -13.53 15.95 -2.53
C ASN A 166 -14.52 15.14 -3.42
N PRO A 167 -14.12 14.72 -4.63
CA PRO A 167 -15.00 13.96 -5.52
C PRO A 167 -15.14 12.51 -5.04
N SER A 168 -16.00 11.72 -5.70
CA SER A 168 -16.15 10.29 -5.35
C SER A 168 -14.84 9.51 -5.58
N ASN A 169 -14.63 8.38 -4.90
CA ASN A 169 -13.38 7.60 -5.03
C ASN A 169 -13.09 7.15 -6.47
N ASN A 170 -14.12 6.84 -7.26
CA ASN A 170 -13.96 6.51 -8.68
C ASN A 170 -13.49 7.72 -9.50
N GLU A 171 -14.00 8.91 -9.18
CA GLU A 171 -13.54 10.15 -9.81
C GLU A 171 -12.13 10.53 -9.37
N LYS A 172 -11.78 10.35 -8.08
CA LYS A 172 -10.40 10.52 -7.60
C LYS A 172 -9.43 9.64 -8.38
N TRP A 173 -9.77 8.37 -8.55
CA TRP A 173 -8.98 7.43 -9.35
C TRP A 173 -8.79 7.91 -10.79
N LYS A 174 -9.85 8.33 -11.46
CA LYS A 174 -9.77 8.84 -12.83
C LYS A 174 -8.89 10.09 -12.94
N LYS A 175 -9.05 11.04 -12.01
CA LYS A 175 -8.29 12.29 -11.99
C LYS A 175 -6.80 12.07 -11.68
N LEU A 176 -6.49 11.16 -10.76
CA LEU A 176 -5.12 10.89 -10.32
C LEU A 176 -4.41 9.79 -11.12
N LYS A 177 -5.08 9.14 -12.08
CA LYS A 177 -4.49 8.07 -12.88
C LYS A 177 -3.19 8.50 -13.57
N SER A 178 -3.14 9.72 -14.10
CA SER A 178 -1.93 10.30 -14.70
C SER A 178 -0.81 10.42 -13.68
N VAL A 179 -1.10 10.87 -12.46
CA VAL A 179 -0.13 11.01 -11.37
C VAL A 179 0.40 9.64 -10.92
N ILE A 180 -0.47 8.63 -10.84
CA ILE A 180 -0.06 7.25 -10.52
C ILE A 180 0.88 6.72 -11.60
N THR A 181 0.48 6.78 -12.88
CA THR A 181 1.33 6.32 -14.00
C THR A 181 2.63 7.08 -14.07
N TRP A 182 2.61 8.38 -13.80
CA TRP A 182 3.81 9.18 -13.72
C TRP A 182 4.73 8.66 -12.60
N THR A 183 4.19 8.47 -11.39
CA THR A 183 4.94 8.00 -10.22
C THR A 183 5.60 6.64 -10.48
N THR A 184 4.94 5.71 -11.17
CA THR A 184 5.50 4.38 -11.49
C THR A 184 6.59 4.41 -12.56
N THR A 185 6.65 5.46 -13.38
CA THR A 185 7.73 5.65 -14.36
C THR A 185 8.96 6.34 -13.76
N LYS A 186 8.81 6.95 -12.58
CA LYS A 186 9.92 7.55 -11.84
C LYS A 186 10.65 6.48 -11.00
N GLY A 187 11.89 6.79 -10.63
CA GLY A 187 12.72 5.90 -9.84
C GLY A 187 12.18 5.67 -8.42
N TYR A 188 12.73 4.66 -7.75
CA TYR A 188 12.37 4.23 -6.39
C TYR A 188 12.13 5.40 -5.42
N LYS A 189 13.07 6.35 -5.34
CA LYS A 189 13.02 7.50 -4.42
C LYS A 189 11.72 8.31 -4.54
N ILE A 190 11.26 8.59 -5.76
CA ILE A 190 10.02 9.36 -5.99
C ILE A 190 8.80 8.50 -5.69
N GLY A 191 8.84 7.23 -6.09
CA GLY A 191 7.77 6.27 -5.79
C GLY A 191 7.53 6.12 -4.29
N GLU A 192 8.61 5.98 -3.52
CA GLU A 192 8.59 5.86 -2.06
C GLU A 192 7.93 7.08 -1.39
N MET A 193 8.16 8.29 -1.91
CA MET A 193 7.60 9.51 -1.35
C MET A 193 6.11 9.71 -1.69
N ILE A 194 5.70 9.44 -2.93
CA ILE A 194 4.38 9.88 -3.43
C ILE A 194 3.35 8.76 -3.43
N MET A 195 3.76 7.51 -3.63
CA MET A 195 2.82 6.39 -3.74
C MET A 195 2.01 6.16 -2.45
N PRO A 196 2.59 6.22 -1.24
CA PRO A 196 1.82 6.08 -0.01
C PRO A 196 0.71 7.14 0.09
N LEU A 197 1.04 8.40 -0.22
CA LEU A 197 0.08 9.51 -0.22
C LEU A 197 -1.07 9.26 -1.21
N LEU A 198 -0.76 8.86 -2.45
CA LEU A 198 -1.77 8.53 -3.46
C LEU A 198 -2.74 7.46 -2.96
N ILE A 199 -2.22 6.43 -2.28
CA ILE A 199 -3.06 5.35 -1.79
C ILE A 199 -3.98 5.80 -0.67
N LYS A 200 -3.51 6.63 0.27
CA LYS A 200 -4.38 7.22 1.29
C LYS A 200 -5.49 8.09 0.71
N VAL A 201 -5.16 8.88 -0.33
CA VAL A 201 -6.14 9.75 -1.02
C VAL A 201 -7.20 8.95 -1.76
N LEU A 202 -6.79 7.88 -2.45
CA LEU A 202 -7.65 7.06 -3.30
C LEU A 202 -8.52 6.08 -2.51
N PHE A 203 -7.99 5.58 -1.40
CA PHE A 203 -8.59 4.51 -0.62
C PHE A 203 -8.63 4.85 0.88
N PRO A 204 -9.22 6.00 1.28
CA PRO A 204 -9.24 6.43 2.67
C PRO A 204 -10.04 5.44 3.52
N GLY A 205 -9.43 4.90 4.57
CA GLY A 205 -10.07 4.03 5.55
C GLY A 205 -10.62 2.70 4.99
N GLN A 206 -9.98 2.14 3.94
CA GLN A 206 -10.11 0.69 3.70
C GLN A 206 -9.54 -0.05 4.90
#